data_AF-A0A5C3P6L6-F1
#
_entry.id   AF-A0A5C3P6L6-F1
#
_cell.length_a   1.000
_cell.length_b   1.000
_cell.length_c   1.000
_cell.angle_alpha   90.00
_cell.angle_beta   90.00
_cell.angle_gamma   90.00
#
_symmetry.space_group_name_H-M   'P 1'
#
loop_
_entity.id
_entity.type
_entity.pdbx_description
1 polymer ?
#
loop_
_entity_poly.entity_id
_entity_poly.type
_entity_poly.pdbx_seq_one_letter_code
_entity_poly.pdbx_strand_id
1 'polypeptide(L)'
;MSGHASGLARVPTPLPPEILLTIVEHLDRRDKETLRSCSLVCHAWLPVSRSQLFRTIYYKPPPKGYSDCFVRFLSFFITSQHSGSDLGKHVEDLTFMGCRRQVPYSPYGIDKYHNSDDSEDEDNDDREPGFVDCQLEVLMQLSGVFTRLKRLTLVKLTIIDDMAHIRRHRMALGHNGSCGGEDGGDDQRQDNEGEFYEDKEREDDEESGSDDEDWTDEESDSDSDDDGWIDDDSSSDGEQSGENDSSVDDPIVVLPTDCSPLGELRINEVYSAFGTYRDIFQVICSFSEIGKLSLEFMPWSESKRRDSNPASWFTHVAPTHRPVIRTIDLEDPLPFLVRTFHDFLRRSGALEGSLQSFKFRGGMDGMKEIEAFKPLLVDFNSGLRELYLNLWSRMYRKPKACNHWRDIPLSRSEALESLILPIERVPPFEIATADAYASRVADIVEIYTGWLSQRDSLPALRTVTFEVMLEHEATYWLEGTPEKHQSAWHGMATQLARRPVERVSIVMLSPQEEDDETKKVLKNFFATPMAPLQAKGILNFQFHRQLSFAELFY
;
A
#
# COMPACT_ATOMS: atom_id res chain seq x y z
N MET A 1 79.36 6.99 -37.23
CA MET A 1 78.56 8.05 -36.59
C MET A 1 77.09 7.65 -36.72
N SER A 2 76.45 7.23 -35.63
CA SER A 2 75.02 6.88 -35.58
C SER A 2 74.46 7.55 -34.33
N GLY A 3 73.57 8.52 -34.52
CA GLY A 3 72.91 9.28 -33.45
C GLY A 3 71.60 8.61 -33.07
N HIS A 4 71.53 8.08 -31.85
CA HIS A 4 70.28 7.64 -31.25
C HIS A 4 69.52 8.84 -30.70
N ALA A 5 68.51 9.30 -31.44
CA ALA A 5 67.52 10.23 -30.91
C ALA A 5 66.64 9.49 -29.89
N SER A 6 66.85 9.80 -28.61
CA SER A 6 65.97 9.35 -27.53
C SER A 6 64.60 10.02 -27.68
N GLY A 7 63.64 9.29 -28.26
CA GLY A 7 62.25 9.70 -28.29
C GLY A 7 61.68 9.72 -26.88
N LEU A 8 61.59 10.90 -26.27
CA LEU A 8 60.86 11.12 -25.04
C LEU A 8 59.39 10.76 -25.30
N ALA A 9 58.95 9.62 -24.77
CA ALA A 9 57.55 9.22 -24.78
C ALA A 9 56.73 10.33 -24.10
N ARG A 10 55.96 11.07 -24.90
CA ARG A 10 55.06 12.10 -24.37
C ARG A 10 54.00 11.40 -23.54
N VAL A 11 53.99 11.67 -22.24
CA VAL A 11 52.90 11.27 -21.36
C VAL A 11 51.63 11.95 -21.89
N PRO A 12 50.55 11.18 -22.17
CA PRO A 12 49.28 11.75 -22.62
C PRO A 12 48.81 12.79 -21.60
N THR A 13 48.47 13.99 -22.06
CA THR A 13 47.90 15.02 -21.20
C THR A 13 46.53 14.55 -20.73
N PRO A 14 46.27 14.47 -19.41
CA PRO A 14 44.97 14.03 -18.92
C PRO A 14 43.90 15.02 -19.38
N LEU A 15 42.73 14.49 -19.76
CA LEU A 15 41.57 15.31 -20.08
C LEU A 15 41.12 16.09 -18.83
N PRO A 16 40.68 17.36 -18.98
CA PRO A 16 40.07 18.09 -17.88
C PRO A 16 38.86 17.33 -17.30
N PRO A 17 38.69 17.31 -15.96
CA PRO A 17 37.60 16.57 -15.30
C PRO A 17 36.20 16.93 -15.82
N GLU A 18 35.98 18.18 -16.21
CA GLU A 18 34.70 18.69 -16.69
C GLU A 18 34.33 18.07 -18.04
N ILE A 19 35.32 17.88 -18.92
CA ILE A 19 35.15 17.23 -20.22
C ILE A 19 34.85 15.75 -20.01
N LEU A 20 35.56 15.10 -19.09
CA LEU A 20 35.30 13.71 -18.74
C LEU A 20 33.88 13.52 -18.19
N LEU A 21 33.44 14.39 -17.27
CA LEU A 21 32.09 14.40 -16.74
C LEU A 21 31.05 14.57 -17.84
N THR A 22 31.26 15.52 -18.75
CA THR A 22 30.33 15.77 -19.88
C THR A 22 30.22 14.54 -20.79
N ILE A 23 31.33 13.88 -21.11
CA ILE A 23 31.33 12.66 -21.91
C ILE A 23 30.58 11.54 -21.17
N VAL A 24 30.88 11.35 -19.89
CA VAL A 24 30.25 10.32 -19.07
C VAL A 24 28.75 10.57 -18.90
N GLU A 25 28.32 11.82 -18.68
CA GLU A 25 26.89 12.20 -18.62
C GLU A 25 26.17 11.96 -19.96
N HIS A 26 26.84 12.22 -21.08
CA HIS A 26 26.28 11.93 -22.40
C HIS A 26 26.11 10.41 -22.64
N LEU A 27 27.09 9.62 -22.19
CA LEU A 27 27.05 8.16 -22.28
C LEU A 27 26.04 7.54 -21.30
N ASP A 28 25.95 8.01 -20.06
CA ASP A 28 25.02 7.47 -19.05
C ASP A 28 23.56 7.51 -19.51
N ARG A 29 23.16 8.60 -20.17
CA ARG A 29 21.79 8.78 -20.65
C ARG A 29 21.41 7.89 -21.84
N ARG A 30 22.39 7.38 -22.58
CA ARG A 30 22.15 6.74 -23.89
C ARG A 30 22.70 5.32 -23.99
N ASP A 31 23.80 5.02 -23.31
CA ASP A 31 24.57 3.79 -23.49
C ASP A 31 25.48 3.47 -22.29
N LYS A 32 24.88 2.85 -21.25
CA LYS A 32 25.61 2.36 -20.07
C LYS A 32 26.65 1.28 -20.42
N GLU A 33 26.45 0.53 -21.51
CA GLU A 33 27.36 -0.56 -21.89
C GLU A 33 28.66 0.00 -22.50
N THR A 34 28.57 1.04 -23.31
CA THR A 34 29.75 1.79 -23.77
C THR A 34 30.47 2.43 -22.59
N LEU A 35 29.75 3.05 -21.65
CA LEU A 35 30.38 3.63 -20.44
C LEU A 35 31.13 2.56 -19.63
N ARG A 36 30.54 1.38 -19.46
CA ARG A 36 31.17 0.23 -18.82
C ARG A 36 32.44 -0.18 -19.56
N SER A 37 32.37 -0.35 -20.88
CA SER A 37 33.51 -0.72 -21.71
C SER A 37 34.65 0.31 -21.62
N CYS A 38 34.34 1.60 -21.70
CA CYS A 38 35.31 2.68 -21.54
C CYS A 38 35.98 2.64 -20.16
N SER A 39 35.22 2.37 -19.10
CA SER A 39 35.75 2.31 -17.73
C SER A 39 36.73 1.16 -17.50
N LEU A 40 36.60 0.07 -18.26
CA LEU A 40 37.52 -1.08 -18.21
C LEU A 40 38.82 -0.81 -18.97
N VAL A 41 38.77 0.00 -20.04
CA VAL A 41 39.95 0.34 -20.85
C VAL A 41 40.77 1.47 -20.23
N CYS A 42 40.13 2.44 -19.58
CA CYS A 42 40.80 3.62 -19.02
C CYS A 42 40.53 3.77 -17.51
N HIS A 43 41.51 3.43 -16.68
CA HIS A 43 41.39 3.52 -15.21
C HIS A 43 41.08 4.94 -14.71
N ALA A 44 41.47 5.98 -15.45
CA ALA A 44 41.15 7.37 -15.09
C ALA A 44 39.63 7.66 -15.11
N TRP A 45 38.85 6.88 -15.87
CA TRP A 45 37.41 7.06 -15.98
C TRP A 45 36.67 6.36 -14.84
N LEU A 46 37.30 5.37 -14.23
CA LEU A 46 36.69 4.44 -13.29
C LEU A 46 36.00 5.13 -12.09
N PRO A 47 36.55 6.16 -11.42
CA PRO A 47 35.85 6.83 -10.32
C PRO A 47 34.54 7.51 -10.74
N VAL A 48 34.56 8.21 -11.88
CA VAL A 48 33.39 8.93 -12.40
C VAL A 48 32.38 7.95 -12.99
N SER A 49 32.85 6.97 -13.76
CA SER A 49 32.00 5.93 -14.34
C SER A 49 31.28 5.11 -13.27
N ARG A 50 31.93 4.76 -12.13
CA ARG A 50 31.27 4.04 -11.02
C ARG A 50 30.05 4.80 -10.50
N SER A 51 30.17 6.12 -10.33
CA SER A 51 29.07 6.94 -9.83
C SER A 51 27.83 6.93 -10.73
N GLN A 52 28.00 6.73 -12.04
CA GLN A 52 26.90 6.65 -13.00
C GLN A 52 26.41 5.21 -13.21
N LEU A 53 27.35 4.27 -13.36
CA LEU A 53 27.05 2.85 -13.60
C LEU A 53 26.24 2.24 -12.44
N PHE A 54 26.58 2.59 -11.19
CA PHE A 54 25.92 2.09 -9.99
C PHE A 54 24.85 3.04 -9.44
N ARG A 55 24.60 4.19 -10.08
CA ARG A 55 23.61 5.19 -9.61
C ARG A 55 22.23 4.60 -9.41
N THR A 56 21.80 3.80 -10.37
CA THR A 56 20.50 3.14 -10.40
C THR A 56 20.72 1.67 -10.59
N ILE A 57 20.27 0.88 -9.62
CA ILE A 57 20.33 -0.58 -9.65
C ILE A 57 18.92 -1.12 -9.70
N TYR A 58 18.68 -1.95 -10.70
CA TYR A 58 17.48 -2.75 -10.79
C TYR A 58 17.86 -4.21 -10.56
N TYR A 59 17.44 -4.75 -9.43
CA TYR A 59 17.69 -6.14 -9.07
C TYR A 59 16.40 -6.96 -9.25
N LYS A 60 16.47 -7.91 -10.18
CA LYS A 60 15.45 -8.92 -10.39
C LYS A 60 16.07 -10.29 -10.09
N PRO A 61 15.62 -11.00 -9.05
CA PRO A 61 16.11 -12.33 -8.76
C PRO A 61 15.81 -13.27 -9.94
N PRO A 62 16.63 -14.30 -10.15
CA PRO A 62 16.35 -15.32 -11.15
C PRO A 62 15.04 -16.04 -10.82
N PRO A 63 14.23 -16.41 -11.83
CA PRO A 63 12.93 -17.04 -11.62
C PRO A 63 13.02 -18.45 -10.99
N LYS A 64 14.19 -19.09 -11.07
CA LYS A 64 14.45 -20.42 -10.53
C LYS A 64 15.73 -20.38 -9.69
N GLY A 65 15.60 -20.66 -8.40
CA GLY A 65 16.73 -20.97 -7.53
C GLY A 65 17.22 -19.79 -6.69
N TYR A 66 17.34 -20.10 -5.39
CA TYR A 66 18.02 -19.36 -4.31
C TYR A 66 17.22 -18.20 -3.68
N SER A 67 16.63 -18.49 -2.52
CA SER A 67 16.28 -17.50 -1.48
C SER A 67 17.46 -16.56 -1.20
N ASP A 68 18.70 -17.07 -1.25
CA ASP A 68 19.92 -16.33 -0.93
C ASP A 68 20.37 -15.33 -1.99
N CYS A 69 19.66 -15.20 -3.11
CA CYS A 69 20.02 -14.30 -4.19
C CYS A 69 20.18 -12.85 -3.72
N PHE A 70 19.30 -12.40 -2.83
CA PHE A 70 19.38 -11.07 -2.23
C PHE A 70 20.54 -10.94 -1.22
N VAL A 71 20.76 -11.97 -0.38
CA VAL A 71 21.90 -12.02 0.55
C VAL A 71 23.22 -11.92 -0.22
N ARG A 72 23.36 -12.65 -1.33
CA ARG A 72 24.55 -12.58 -2.20
C ARG A 72 24.71 -11.21 -2.85
N PHE A 73 23.59 -10.60 -3.27
CA PHE A 73 23.58 -9.25 -3.80
C PHE A 73 24.08 -8.23 -2.77
N LEU A 74 23.61 -8.25 -1.53
CA LEU A 74 24.15 -7.36 -0.50
C LEU A 74 25.57 -7.71 -0.09
N SER A 75 25.90 -9.00 0.02
CA SER A 75 27.26 -9.46 0.33
C SER A 75 28.28 -8.94 -0.68
N PHE A 76 27.90 -8.80 -1.96
CA PHE A 76 28.74 -8.17 -2.98
C PHE A 76 29.07 -6.72 -2.60
N PHE A 77 28.09 -5.91 -2.18
CA PHE A 77 28.33 -4.52 -1.79
C PHE A 77 29.15 -4.40 -0.49
N ILE A 78 28.83 -5.22 0.51
CA ILE A 78 29.59 -5.28 1.77
C ILE A 78 31.06 -5.65 1.50
N THR A 79 31.29 -6.68 0.67
CA THR A 79 32.66 -7.07 0.25
C THR A 79 33.34 -5.95 -0.55
N SER A 80 32.58 -5.22 -1.37
CA SER A 80 33.10 -4.07 -2.13
C SER A 80 33.58 -2.94 -1.19
N GLN A 81 32.89 -2.74 -0.06
CA GLN A 81 33.25 -1.77 0.96
C GLN A 81 34.54 -2.18 1.67
N HIS A 82 34.66 -3.44 2.10
CA HIS A 82 35.88 -3.95 2.74
C HIS A 82 37.11 -3.96 1.82
N SER A 83 36.92 -4.08 0.50
CA SER A 83 38.00 -3.98 -0.48
C SER A 83 38.36 -2.54 -0.88
N GLY A 84 37.73 -1.53 -0.28
CA GLY A 84 37.99 -0.11 -0.52
C GLY A 84 37.38 0.44 -1.82
N SER A 85 36.64 -0.37 -2.58
CA SER A 85 35.92 0.10 -3.76
C SER A 85 34.64 0.85 -3.41
N ASP A 86 33.99 0.45 -2.30
CA ASP A 86 32.80 1.03 -1.70
C ASP A 86 31.77 1.42 -2.76
N LEU A 87 31.28 0.41 -3.50
CA LEU A 87 30.33 0.64 -4.59
C LEU A 87 28.96 1.08 -4.08
N GLY A 88 28.63 0.74 -2.82
CA GLY A 88 27.35 1.06 -2.19
C GLY A 88 27.11 2.57 -2.07
N LYS A 89 28.16 3.36 -1.79
CA LYS A 89 28.05 4.84 -1.74
C LYS A 89 27.63 5.48 -3.07
N HIS A 90 27.71 4.77 -4.19
CA HIS A 90 27.35 5.30 -5.50
C HIS A 90 25.87 5.05 -5.84
N VAL A 91 25.18 4.21 -5.08
CA VAL A 91 23.79 3.85 -5.32
C VAL A 91 22.88 4.94 -4.77
N GLU A 92 22.09 5.56 -5.66
CA GLU A 92 21.07 6.56 -5.29
C GLU A 92 19.65 6.02 -5.46
N ASP A 93 19.45 5.05 -6.34
CA ASP A 93 18.15 4.45 -6.65
C ASP A 93 18.28 2.94 -6.72
N LEU A 94 17.60 2.23 -5.81
CA LEU A 94 17.57 0.78 -5.77
C LEU A 94 16.13 0.31 -5.96
N THR A 95 15.91 -0.45 -7.03
CA THR A 95 14.66 -1.17 -7.25
C THR A 95 14.90 -2.66 -7.07
N PHE A 96 14.21 -3.26 -6.13
CA PHE A 96 14.22 -4.69 -5.86
C PHE A 96 12.87 -5.29 -6.26
N MET A 97 12.88 -6.25 -7.18
CA MET A 97 11.70 -7.03 -7.49
C MET A 97 11.71 -8.33 -6.69
N GLY A 98 10.69 -8.56 -5.87
CA GLY A 98 10.41 -9.88 -5.35
C GLY A 98 10.09 -10.86 -6.48
N CYS A 99 10.52 -12.10 -6.29
CA CYS A 99 10.15 -13.20 -7.18
C CYS A 99 8.98 -13.96 -6.59
N ARG A 100 7.81 -13.89 -7.25
CA ARG A 100 6.80 -14.92 -7.06
C ARG A 100 7.38 -16.24 -7.58
N ARG A 101 7.55 -17.25 -6.73
CA ARG A 101 7.57 -18.61 -7.26
C ARG A 101 6.19 -18.85 -7.85
N GLN A 102 6.11 -18.85 -9.18
CA GLN A 102 5.02 -19.56 -9.83
C GLN A 102 5.22 -21.02 -9.46
N VAL A 103 4.59 -21.48 -8.39
CA VAL A 103 4.25 -22.88 -8.36
C VAL A 103 3.28 -23.07 -9.51
N PRO A 104 3.57 -24.00 -10.44
CA PRO A 104 2.62 -24.31 -11.48
C PRO A 104 1.32 -24.69 -10.79
N TYR A 105 0.33 -23.81 -10.86
CA TYR A 105 -1.05 -24.16 -10.61
C TYR A 105 -1.31 -25.33 -11.56
N SER A 106 -1.33 -26.56 -11.04
CA SER A 106 -1.74 -27.70 -11.82
C SER A 106 -3.23 -27.48 -12.13
N PRO A 107 -3.63 -27.23 -13.39
CA PRO A 107 -5.03 -27.01 -13.72
C PRO A 107 -5.89 -28.27 -13.53
N TYR A 108 -5.28 -29.40 -13.15
CA TYR A 108 -5.88 -30.73 -13.12
C TYR A 108 -6.12 -31.27 -11.70
N GLY A 109 -6.00 -30.45 -10.65
CA GLY A 109 -6.09 -30.91 -9.26
C GLY A 109 -7.48 -30.93 -8.60
N ILE A 110 -8.53 -30.40 -9.22
CA ILE A 110 -9.83 -30.20 -8.53
C ILE A 110 -10.88 -31.30 -8.80
N ASP A 111 -10.69 -32.18 -9.78
CA ASP A 111 -11.74 -33.13 -10.20
C ASP A 111 -11.52 -34.61 -9.81
N LYS A 112 -10.73 -34.93 -8.77
CA LYS A 112 -10.46 -36.35 -8.41
C LYS A 112 -10.70 -36.80 -6.96
N TYR A 113 -11.48 -36.07 -6.17
CA TYR A 113 -11.84 -36.52 -4.81
C TYR A 113 -13.35 -36.67 -4.59
N HIS A 114 -14.03 -37.29 -5.54
CA HIS A 114 -15.27 -38.01 -5.23
C HIS A 114 -15.16 -39.43 -5.78
N ASN A 115 -15.17 -40.39 -4.85
CA ASN A 115 -15.22 -41.85 -5.04
C ASN A 115 -13.88 -42.57 -5.11
N SER A 116 -13.26 -42.78 -3.96
CA SER A 116 -12.71 -44.09 -3.61
C SER A 116 -12.58 -44.19 -2.09
N ASP A 117 -13.49 -44.98 -1.51
CA ASP A 117 -13.27 -45.68 -0.25
C ASP A 117 -11.98 -46.52 -0.35
N ASP A 118 -11.30 -46.60 0.79
CA ASP A 118 -10.30 -47.58 1.18
C ASP A 118 -8.85 -47.50 0.67
N SER A 119 -7.97 -47.57 1.68
CA SER A 119 -6.54 -47.92 1.71
C SER A 119 -5.49 -46.81 1.49
N GLU A 120 -5.04 -46.28 2.63
CA GLU A 120 -3.65 -46.20 3.11
C GLU A 120 -2.56 -45.61 2.20
N ASP A 121 -1.87 -44.61 2.78
CA ASP A 121 -0.47 -44.25 2.54
C ASP A 121 -0.07 -43.66 1.19
N GLU A 122 -0.43 -42.39 0.95
CA GLU A 122 0.48 -41.50 0.22
C GLU A 122 0.56 -40.12 0.88
N ASP A 123 1.74 -39.84 1.43
CA ASP A 123 2.27 -38.55 1.88
C ASP A 123 2.17 -37.49 0.77
N ASN A 124 0.97 -36.98 0.50
CA ASN A 124 0.76 -35.78 -0.29
C ASN A 124 1.19 -34.57 0.54
N ASP A 125 2.50 -34.38 0.52
CA ASP A 125 3.25 -33.20 0.93
C ASP A 125 2.73 -32.02 0.10
N ASP A 126 1.60 -31.44 0.54
CA ASP A 126 0.99 -30.19 0.08
C ASP A 126 2.00 -29.04 0.30
N ARG A 127 3.09 -29.06 -0.47
CA ARG A 127 4.13 -28.04 -0.44
C ARG A 127 3.52 -26.77 -0.96
N GLU A 128 3.04 -25.97 0.00
CA GLU A 128 2.69 -24.58 -0.19
C GLU A 128 3.76 -23.93 -1.08
N PRO A 129 3.33 -23.08 -2.03
CA PRO A 129 4.25 -22.45 -2.95
C PRO A 129 5.31 -21.65 -2.20
N GLY A 130 6.54 -22.18 -2.11
CA GLY A 130 7.59 -21.53 -1.35
C GLY A 130 7.94 -20.19 -2.01
N PHE A 131 7.63 -19.07 -1.37
CA PHE A 131 7.99 -17.75 -1.89
C PHE A 131 9.50 -17.49 -1.72
N VAL A 132 10.03 -16.47 -2.39
CA VAL A 132 11.44 -16.09 -2.24
C VAL A 132 11.56 -15.19 -1.01
N ASP A 133 12.25 -15.70 0.00
CA ASP A 133 12.44 -15.01 1.28
C ASP A 133 13.41 -13.85 1.14
N CYS A 134 12.91 -12.63 1.37
CA CYS A 134 13.80 -11.52 1.70
C CYS A 134 13.91 -11.47 3.21
N GLN A 135 15.04 -11.93 3.75
CA GLN A 135 15.32 -11.82 5.17
C GLN A 135 15.32 -10.34 5.55
N LEU A 136 14.42 -9.96 6.45
CA LEU A 136 14.26 -8.58 6.92
C LEU A 136 15.57 -8.00 7.46
N GLU A 137 16.37 -8.82 8.15
CA GLU A 137 17.71 -8.46 8.63
C GLU A 137 18.59 -7.86 7.52
N VAL A 138 18.44 -8.36 6.30
CA VAL A 138 19.20 -7.91 5.12
C VAL A 138 18.68 -6.55 4.64
N LEU A 139 17.37 -6.31 4.70
CA LEU A 139 16.80 -4.98 4.40
C LEU A 139 17.22 -3.94 5.45
N MET A 140 17.35 -4.31 6.72
CA MET A 140 17.81 -3.42 7.78
C MET A 140 19.27 -2.98 7.60
N GLN A 141 20.08 -3.73 6.84
CA GLN A 141 21.47 -3.37 6.53
C GLN A 141 21.59 -2.37 5.36
N LEU A 142 20.51 -2.11 4.61
CA LEU A 142 20.56 -1.27 3.41
C LEU A 142 21.06 0.15 3.71
N SER A 143 20.65 0.75 4.83
CA SER A 143 21.07 2.10 5.21
C SER A 143 22.58 2.20 5.47
N GLY A 144 23.19 1.14 6.03
CA GLY A 144 24.63 1.06 6.26
C GLY A 144 25.43 0.81 4.97
N VAL A 145 24.86 0.04 4.03
CA VAL A 145 25.51 -0.30 2.75
C VAL A 145 25.38 0.83 1.72
N PHE A 146 24.23 1.51 1.67
CA PHE A 146 23.88 2.49 0.66
C PHE A 146 23.72 3.89 1.26
N THR A 147 24.82 4.49 1.70
CA THR A 147 24.84 5.80 2.39
C THR A 147 24.32 6.99 1.57
N ARG A 148 24.14 6.83 0.25
CA ARG A 148 23.59 7.85 -0.66
C ARG A 148 22.24 7.46 -1.26
N LEU A 149 21.60 6.43 -0.72
CA LEU A 149 20.30 5.95 -1.21
C LEU A 149 19.25 7.07 -1.05
N LYS A 150 18.72 7.52 -2.19
CA LYS A 150 17.64 8.52 -2.24
C LYS A 150 16.30 7.85 -2.46
N ARG A 151 16.26 6.76 -3.23
CA ARG A 151 15.04 6.03 -3.56
C ARG A 151 15.22 4.53 -3.36
N LEU A 152 14.29 3.92 -2.65
CA LEU A 152 14.17 2.47 -2.52
C LEU A 152 12.78 2.06 -3.01
N THR A 153 12.74 1.20 -4.03
CA THR A 153 11.49 0.61 -4.53
C THR A 153 11.53 -0.89 -4.32
N LEU A 154 10.57 -1.42 -3.58
CA LEU A 154 10.40 -2.84 -3.35
C LEU A 154 9.09 -3.27 -4.03
N VAL A 155 9.17 -4.14 -5.03
CA VAL A 155 8.01 -4.54 -5.85
C VAL A 155 7.72 -6.01 -5.60
N LYS A 156 6.45 -6.43 -5.49
CA LYS A 156 6.07 -7.85 -5.35
C LYS A 156 6.70 -8.54 -4.13
N LEU A 157 6.73 -7.85 -3.00
CA LEU A 157 7.26 -8.43 -1.78
C LEU A 157 6.33 -9.50 -1.21
N THR A 158 6.87 -10.70 -1.06
CA THR A 158 6.37 -11.68 -0.10
C THR A 158 7.46 -11.86 0.93
N ILE A 159 7.12 -11.69 2.20
CA ILE A 159 8.02 -11.85 3.33
C ILE A 159 7.37 -12.95 4.17
N ILE A 160 8.02 -14.10 4.21
CA ILE A 160 7.56 -15.23 5.02
C ILE A 160 8.27 -15.13 6.36
N ASP A 161 7.50 -15.26 7.44
CA ASP A 161 8.07 -15.47 8.76
C ASP A 161 8.62 -16.90 8.84
N ASP A 162 9.92 -17.04 8.60
CA ASP A 162 10.67 -18.30 8.62
C ASP A 162 10.49 -19.04 9.97
N MET A 163 10.20 -18.31 11.06
CA MET A 163 9.99 -18.90 12.38
C MET A 163 8.71 -19.74 12.46
N ALA A 164 7.66 -19.41 11.72
CA ALA A 164 6.46 -20.24 11.68
C ALA A 164 6.71 -21.57 10.95
N HIS A 165 7.54 -21.54 9.90
CA HIS A 165 7.89 -22.73 9.14
C HIS A 165 8.87 -23.62 9.92
N ILE A 166 9.88 -23.02 10.58
CA ILE A 166 10.82 -23.74 11.45
C ILE A 166 10.10 -24.30 12.69
N ARG A 167 9.20 -23.55 13.34
CA ARG A 167 8.41 -24.06 14.48
C ARG A 167 7.50 -25.21 14.07
N ARG A 168 6.82 -25.14 12.91
CA ARG A 168 6.03 -26.27 12.38
C ARG A 168 6.90 -27.48 12.09
N HIS A 169 8.07 -27.28 11.47
CA HIS A 169 8.99 -28.37 11.18
C HIS A 169 9.56 -29.01 12.45
N ARG A 170 9.82 -28.21 13.49
CA ARG A 170 10.33 -28.66 14.80
C ARG A 170 9.25 -29.38 15.63
N MET A 171 7.99 -28.96 15.53
CA MET A 171 6.86 -29.70 16.13
C MET A 171 6.60 -31.02 15.40
N ALA A 172 6.69 -31.05 14.06
CA ALA A 172 6.55 -32.28 13.28
C ALA A 172 7.67 -33.29 13.56
N LEU A 173 8.90 -32.81 13.83
CA LEU A 173 10.05 -33.67 14.17
C LEU A 173 10.13 -34.00 15.68
N GLY A 174 9.31 -33.38 16.52
CA GLY A 174 9.35 -33.51 17.98
C GLY A 174 8.49 -34.65 18.57
N HIS A 175 7.84 -35.48 17.76
CA HIS A 175 6.97 -36.57 18.24
C HIS A 175 7.52 -37.99 18.06
N ASN A 176 8.73 -38.16 17.53
CA ASN A 176 9.38 -39.47 17.49
C ASN A 176 10.37 -39.62 18.65
N GLY A 177 9.86 -39.98 19.83
CA GLY A 177 10.72 -40.51 20.89
C GLY A 177 10.14 -40.46 22.30
N SER A 178 9.22 -41.37 22.64
CA SER A 178 9.42 -42.22 23.81
C SER A 178 8.45 -43.41 23.79
N CYS A 179 9.01 -44.60 23.61
CA CYS A 179 8.33 -45.88 23.76
C CYS A 179 8.53 -46.40 25.18
N GLY A 180 7.47 -46.99 25.74
CA GLY A 180 7.51 -47.86 26.93
C GLY A 180 6.54 -47.39 28.02
N GLY A 181 5.58 -48.16 28.50
CA GLY A 181 5.22 -49.55 28.22
C GLY A 181 4.07 -49.96 29.15
N GLU A 182 3.44 -51.08 28.80
CA GLU A 182 2.80 -52.07 29.68
C GLU A 182 1.51 -51.72 30.47
N ASP A 183 0.42 -52.31 29.98
CA ASP A 183 -0.30 -53.44 30.61
C ASP A 183 -1.44 -53.16 31.61
N GLY A 184 -2.55 -53.91 31.41
CA GLY A 184 -3.50 -54.27 32.45
C GLY A 184 -4.95 -53.75 32.35
N GLY A 185 -5.87 -54.64 31.92
CA GLY A 185 -7.05 -54.96 32.75
C GLY A 185 -8.41 -54.34 32.40
N ASP A 186 -9.22 -55.13 31.70
CA ASP A 186 -10.62 -55.55 31.96
C ASP A 186 -11.72 -54.58 32.44
N ASP A 187 -12.88 -54.80 31.81
CA ASP A 187 -14.26 -54.79 32.33
C ASP A 187 -14.93 -53.44 32.71
N GLN A 188 -15.90 -53.00 31.89
CA GLN A 188 -17.34 -53.25 32.18
C GLN A 188 -18.28 -52.65 31.12
N ARG A 189 -19.30 -53.46 30.83
CA ARG A 189 -20.60 -53.16 30.21
C ARG A 189 -21.19 -51.80 30.62
N GLN A 190 -21.88 -51.14 29.69
CA GLN A 190 -23.32 -50.90 29.85
C GLN A 190 -23.99 -50.48 28.54
N ASP A 191 -25.19 -51.04 28.38
CA ASP A 191 -26.15 -50.87 27.30
C ASP A 191 -26.84 -49.49 27.37
N ASN A 192 -27.31 -49.00 26.22
CA ASN A 192 -28.55 -48.22 26.01
C ASN A 192 -28.55 -47.76 24.52
N GLU A 193 -29.30 -48.41 23.63
CA GLU A 193 -30.74 -48.25 23.36
C GLU A 193 -31.15 -46.84 22.85
N GLY A 194 -31.66 -46.82 21.61
CA GLY A 194 -32.63 -45.85 21.08
C GLY A 194 -32.08 -44.48 20.68
N GLU A 195 -32.54 -43.78 19.64
CA GLU A 195 -33.75 -43.94 18.84
C GLU A 195 -33.56 -43.40 17.42
N PHE A 196 -34.35 -43.98 16.54
CA PHE A 196 -34.61 -43.66 15.14
C PHE A 196 -35.42 -42.35 15.04
N TYR A 197 -35.09 -41.46 14.09
CA TYR A 197 -36.08 -40.55 13.51
C TYR A 197 -35.89 -40.49 12.00
N GLU A 198 -36.79 -41.21 11.32
CA GLU A 198 -37.17 -41.00 9.92
C GLU A 198 -38.20 -39.85 9.83
N ASP A 199 -38.21 -39.25 8.64
CA ASP A 199 -39.30 -38.53 7.97
C ASP A 199 -39.84 -37.23 8.55
N LYS A 200 -39.72 -36.17 7.74
CA LYS A 200 -40.88 -35.66 6.99
C LYS A 200 -40.47 -34.69 5.88
N GLU A 201 -40.58 -35.17 4.65
CA GLU A 201 -40.91 -34.35 3.49
C GLU A 201 -42.28 -33.68 3.73
N ARG A 202 -42.37 -32.39 3.41
CA ARG A 202 -43.64 -31.70 3.26
C ARG A 202 -43.52 -30.74 2.09
N GLU A 203 -43.93 -31.23 0.93
CA GLU A 203 -44.54 -30.43 -0.11
C GLU A 203 -45.87 -29.87 0.43
N ASP A 204 -46.19 -28.63 0.05
CA ASP A 204 -47.51 -28.17 -0.41
C ASP A 204 -47.55 -26.63 -0.39
N ASP A 205 -47.62 -26.09 -1.60
CA ASP A 205 -48.65 -25.17 -2.10
C ASP A 205 -48.85 -23.77 -1.52
N GLU A 206 -48.76 -22.83 -2.48
CA GLU A 206 -49.68 -21.73 -2.78
C GLU A 206 -50.43 -21.05 -1.62
N GLU A 207 -50.22 -19.75 -1.43
CA GLU A 207 -51.27 -18.78 -1.74
C GLU A 207 -50.76 -17.33 -1.71
N SER A 208 -51.30 -16.57 -2.65
CA SER A 208 -51.13 -15.13 -2.76
C SER A 208 -51.99 -14.42 -1.71
N GLY A 209 -51.40 -13.49 -0.96
CA GLY A 209 -52.14 -12.62 -0.05
C GLY A 209 -51.55 -11.21 -0.11
N SER A 210 -52.31 -10.30 -0.70
CA SER A 210 -52.12 -8.86 -0.69
C SER A 210 -52.51 -8.26 0.67
N ASP A 211 -52.29 -6.95 0.79
CA ASP A 211 -52.83 -6.02 1.80
C ASP A 211 -51.81 -5.76 2.93
N ASP A 212 -51.13 -4.61 2.94
CA ASP A 212 -51.56 -3.25 3.32
C ASP A 212 -51.40 -3.00 4.83
N GLU A 213 -50.97 -1.77 5.14
CA GLU A 213 -51.02 -1.10 6.46
C GLU A 213 -49.96 -1.57 7.47
N ASP A 214 -49.46 -0.80 8.43
CA ASP A 214 -49.44 0.61 8.80
C ASP A 214 -48.50 0.57 10.02
N TRP A 215 -47.34 1.22 9.98
CA TRP A 215 -46.42 1.21 11.12
C TRP A 215 -46.51 2.55 11.81
N THR A 216 -47.37 2.60 12.83
CA THR A 216 -47.37 3.63 13.85
C THR A 216 -46.17 3.45 14.78
N ASP A 217 -45.51 4.58 15.04
CA ASP A 217 -44.52 4.77 16.10
C ASP A 217 -45.11 4.45 17.48
N GLU A 218 -44.42 3.65 18.29
CA GLU A 218 -44.52 3.76 19.74
C GLU A 218 -43.13 3.68 20.39
N GLU A 219 -42.88 4.70 21.20
CA GLU A 219 -41.74 4.91 22.07
C GLU A 219 -41.66 3.81 23.14
N SER A 220 -40.45 3.49 23.60
CA SER A 220 -40.25 2.84 24.89
C SER A 220 -38.91 3.25 25.46
N ASP A 221 -38.97 4.23 26.35
CA ASP A 221 -37.99 4.48 27.41
C ASP A 221 -37.87 3.23 28.29
N SER A 222 -36.65 2.88 28.66
CA SER A 222 -36.41 2.03 29.84
C SER A 222 -35.11 2.43 30.51
N ASP A 223 -35.27 3.28 31.53
CA ASP A 223 -34.36 3.43 32.65
C ASP A 223 -34.15 2.07 33.35
N SER A 224 -32.90 1.76 33.70
CA SER A 224 -32.61 0.92 34.86
C SER A 224 -31.27 1.31 35.48
N ASP A 225 -31.42 1.96 36.62
CA ASP A 225 -30.62 1.95 37.86
C ASP A 225 -29.73 0.69 38.02
N ASP A 226 -28.46 0.85 38.36
CA ASP A 226 -27.92 0.86 39.75
C ASP A 226 -27.56 -0.56 40.19
N ASP A 227 -26.30 -0.72 40.59
CA ASP A 227 -25.85 -1.55 41.71
C ASP A 227 -24.31 -1.59 41.71
N GLY A 228 -23.74 -0.91 42.71
CA GLY A 228 -22.33 -0.98 43.08
C GLY A 228 -21.95 -2.32 43.74
N TRP A 229 -20.99 -2.26 44.66
CA TRP A 229 -20.36 -3.35 45.43
C TRP A 229 -19.17 -4.00 44.67
N ILE A 230 -17.94 -4.17 45.18
CA ILE A 230 -17.31 -4.11 46.51
C ILE A 230 -15.79 -3.96 46.28
N ASP A 231 -15.14 -3.12 47.10
CA ASP A 231 -13.72 -3.21 47.42
C ASP A 231 -13.51 -4.39 48.37
N ASP A 232 -12.57 -5.31 48.08
CA ASP A 232 -11.99 -6.11 49.17
C ASP A 232 -10.54 -6.55 48.92
N ASP A 233 -9.88 -6.59 50.06
CA ASP A 233 -8.46 -6.54 50.34
C ASP A 233 -7.69 -7.86 50.15
N SER A 234 -6.41 -7.70 49.78
CA SER A 234 -5.22 -8.25 50.44
C SER A 234 -5.23 -9.66 51.07
N SER A 235 -4.47 -10.58 50.46
CA SER A 235 -3.62 -11.60 51.14
C SER A 235 -2.63 -12.19 50.11
N SER A 236 -1.32 -11.89 50.15
CA SER A 236 -0.26 -12.50 50.97
C SER A 236 0.02 -14.00 50.70
N ASP A 237 1.27 -14.22 50.28
CA ASP A 237 2.15 -15.37 50.45
C ASP A 237 1.86 -16.71 49.77
N GLY A 238 2.78 -17.06 48.86
CA GLY A 238 2.88 -18.36 48.23
C GLY A 238 4.14 -18.48 47.37
N GLU A 239 5.31 -18.46 48.02
CA GLU A 239 6.56 -18.93 47.43
C GLU A 239 6.41 -20.37 46.93
N GLN A 240 6.65 -20.63 45.64
CA GLN A 240 7.28 -21.88 45.22
C GLN A 240 7.95 -21.72 43.86
N SER A 241 9.29 -21.78 43.95
CA SER A 241 10.28 -21.90 42.89
C SER A 241 9.96 -23.01 41.90
N GLY A 242 9.92 -22.65 40.62
CA GLY A 242 9.91 -23.56 39.48
C GLY A 242 10.67 -22.93 38.32
N GLU A 243 11.99 -22.81 38.48
CA GLU A 243 12.90 -22.45 37.38
C GLU A 243 12.83 -23.55 36.30
N ASN A 244 12.18 -23.23 35.19
CA ASN A 244 12.43 -23.83 33.88
C ASN A 244 12.21 -22.73 32.84
N ASP A 245 13.03 -21.70 32.96
CA ASP A 245 13.10 -20.61 31.99
C ASP A 245 14.05 -21.04 30.86
N SER A 246 13.51 -21.81 29.92
CA SER A 246 14.09 -21.94 28.59
C SER A 246 13.40 -20.95 27.65
N SER A 247 13.30 -19.68 28.05
CA SER A 247 13.10 -18.59 27.10
C SER A 247 14.38 -18.51 26.27
N VAL A 248 14.32 -19.08 25.07
CA VAL A 248 15.29 -18.76 24.03
C VAL A 248 15.04 -17.29 23.72
N ASP A 249 15.87 -16.42 24.29
CA ASP A 249 15.93 -15.00 23.92
C ASP A 249 16.00 -14.93 22.39
N ASP A 250 14.90 -14.50 21.76
CA ASP A 250 14.90 -14.15 20.36
C ASP A 250 16.03 -13.12 20.18
N PRO A 251 16.96 -13.31 19.23
CA PRO A 251 18.07 -12.38 19.05
C PRO A 251 17.49 -11.00 18.76
N ILE A 252 17.62 -10.09 19.72
CA ILE A 252 17.30 -8.68 19.53
C ILE A 252 18.26 -8.19 18.46
N VAL A 253 17.78 -8.10 17.22
CA VAL A 253 18.52 -7.53 16.09
C VAL A 253 18.80 -6.08 16.45
N VAL A 254 20.02 -5.79 16.91
CA VAL A 254 20.47 -4.43 17.20
C VAL A 254 20.53 -3.68 15.87
N LEU A 255 19.56 -2.80 15.64
CA LEU A 255 19.51 -1.97 14.45
C LEU A 255 20.75 -1.05 14.41
N PRO A 256 21.32 -0.78 13.23
CA PRO A 256 22.38 0.21 13.10
C PRO A 256 21.92 1.54 13.69
N THR A 257 22.72 2.14 14.58
CA THR A 257 22.41 3.42 15.24
C THR A 257 22.35 4.59 14.27
N ASP A 258 22.92 4.44 13.06
CA ASP A 258 22.99 5.48 12.04
C ASP A 258 21.94 5.24 10.95
N CYS A 259 20.68 5.54 11.28
CA CYS A 259 19.59 5.53 10.30
C CYS A 259 19.78 6.71 9.32
N SER A 260 20.14 6.42 8.07
CA SER A 260 20.24 7.44 7.02
C SER A 260 18.85 7.95 6.60
N PRO A 261 18.71 9.23 6.22
CA PRO A 261 17.47 9.75 5.65
C PRO A 261 17.27 9.17 4.24
N LEU A 262 16.03 8.85 3.90
CA LEU A 262 15.63 8.33 2.59
C LEU A 262 14.70 9.33 1.91
N GLY A 263 14.95 9.66 0.65
CA GLY A 263 14.09 10.58 -0.11
C GLY A 263 12.72 9.97 -0.42
N GLU A 264 12.70 8.73 -0.89
CA GLU A 264 11.47 8.02 -1.28
C GLU A 264 11.58 6.51 -0.98
N LEU A 265 10.58 5.97 -0.31
CA LEU A 265 10.37 4.55 -0.11
C LEU A 265 9.08 4.15 -0.82
N ARG A 266 9.16 3.26 -1.81
CA ARG A 266 8.01 2.66 -2.48
C ARG A 266 7.95 1.18 -2.19
N ILE A 267 6.80 0.69 -1.77
CA ILE A 267 6.54 -0.74 -1.53
C ILE A 267 5.28 -1.08 -2.32
N ASN A 268 5.47 -1.74 -3.46
CA ASN A 268 4.42 -2.03 -4.43
C ASN A 268 4.02 -3.50 -4.41
N GLU A 269 2.75 -3.74 -4.70
CA GLU A 269 2.13 -5.06 -4.73
C GLU A 269 2.40 -5.89 -3.45
N VAL A 270 2.10 -5.33 -2.29
CA VAL A 270 2.25 -6.04 -1.01
C VAL A 270 1.25 -7.21 -0.92
N TYR A 271 1.76 -8.43 -0.72
CA TYR A 271 0.95 -9.62 -0.45
C TYR A 271 0.72 -9.81 1.06
N SER A 272 -0.51 -10.19 1.43
CA SER A 272 -1.01 -10.25 2.81
C SER A 272 -0.68 -11.54 3.59
N ALA A 273 0.54 -12.06 3.50
CA ALA A 273 0.95 -12.99 4.54
C ALA A 273 1.20 -12.18 5.83
N PHE A 274 0.51 -12.46 6.94
CA PHE A 274 0.55 -11.64 8.17
C PHE A 274 1.95 -11.20 8.64
N GLY A 275 2.99 -11.99 8.41
CA GLY A 275 4.39 -11.62 8.69
C GLY A 275 4.88 -10.40 7.92
N THR A 276 4.39 -10.20 6.68
CA THR A 276 4.85 -9.13 5.79
C THR A 276 4.65 -7.74 6.34
N TYR A 277 3.58 -7.49 7.08
CA TYR A 277 3.30 -6.14 7.57
C TYR A 277 4.28 -5.73 8.67
N ARG A 278 4.57 -6.61 9.62
CA ARG A 278 5.59 -6.37 10.66
C ARG A 278 6.92 -5.99 10.01
N ASP A 279 7.28 -6.72 8.97
CA ASP A 279 8.56 -6.58 8.30
C ASP A 279 8.61 -5.29 7.47
N ILE A 280 7.52 -4.94 6.78
CA ILE A 280 7.35 -3.64 6.13
C ILE A 280 7.53 -2.49 7.12
N PHE A 281 6.91 -2.57 8.30
CA PHE A 281 7.06 -1.53 9.33
C PHE A 281 8.49 -1.45 9.87
N GLN A 282 9.17 -2.58 10.03
CA GLN A 282 10.58 -2.57 10.42
C GLN A 282 11.46 -1.91 9.35
N VAL A 283 11.22 -2.19 8.06
CA VAL A 283 11.91 -1.50 6.95
C VAL A 283 11.66 0.01 7.01
N ILE A 284 10.41 0.44 7.21
CA ILE A 284 10.07 1.85 7.38
C ILE A 284 10.82 2.46 8.56
N CYS A 285 10.91 1.75 9.69
CA CYS A 285 11.64 2.20 10.88
C CYS A 285 13.17 2.13 10.78
N SER A 286 13.72 1.52 9.71
CA SER A 286 15.18 1.47 9.47
C SER A 286 15.77 2.83 9.05
N PHE A 287 14.91 3.78 8.69
CA PHE A 287 15.28 5.12 8.25
C PHE A 287 14.89 6.16 9.30
N SER A 288 15.68 7.22 9.43
CA SER A 288 15.41 8.33 10.38
C SER A 288 14.39 9.32 9.82
N GLU A 289 14.41 9.50 8.50
CA GLU A 289 13.51 10.38 7.75
C GLU A 289 13.13 9.68 6.44
N ILE A 290 11.87 9.78 6.06
CA ILE A 290 11.36 9.34 4.76
C ILE A 290 10.62 10.53 4.13
N GLY A 291 11.18 11.07 3.05
CA GLY A 291 10.54 12.18 2.33
C GLY A 291 9.17 11.80 1.80
N LYS A 292 9.10 10.69 1.05
CA LYS A 292 7.84 10.13 0.52
C LYS A 292 7.75 8.62 0.77
N LEU A 293 6.66 8.17 1.38
CA LEU A 293 6.33 6.78 1.58
C LEU A 293 5.14 6.39 0.69
N SER A 294 5.33 5.46 -0.24
CA SER A 294 4.28 4.91 -1.09
C SER A 294 4.06 3.44 -0.77
N LEU A 295 2.82 3.06 -0.44
CA LEU A 295 2.41 1.69 -0.15
C LEU A 295 1.25 1.32 -1.08
N GLU A 296 1.46 0.35 -1.95
CA GLU A 296 0.43 -0.20 -2.85
C GLU A 296 0.15 -1.65 -2.47
N PHE A 297 -1.09 -1.91 -2.07
CA PHE A 297 -1.54 -3.21 -1.60
C PHE A 297 -2.32 -3.95 -2.69
N MET A 298 -2.14 -5.26 -2.77
CA MET A 298 -2.94 -6.05 -3.71
C MET A 298 -4.33 -6.31 -3.12
N PRO A 299 -5.40 -6.09 -3.89
CA PRO A 299 -6.75 -6.05 -3.33
C PRO A 299 -7.34 -7.46 -3.07
N TRP A 300 -6.72 -8.52 -3.60
CA TRP A 300 -7.18 -9.93 -3.49
C TRP A 300 -6.66 -10.66 -2.24
N SER A 301 -6.19 -9.90 -1.27
CA SER A 301 -5.35 -10.41 -0.20
C SER A 301 -6.14 -10.70 1.09
N GLU A 302 -7.47 -10.71 1.03
CA GLU A 302 -8.34 -11.19 2.11
C GLU A 302 -8.25 -12.73 2.24
N SER A 303 -7.16 -13.20 2.82
CA SER A 303 -7.14 -14.48 3.50
C SER A 303 -8.14 -14.39 4.65
N LYS A 304 -9.16 -15.26 4.65
CA LYS A 304 -10.30 -15.33 5.58
C LYS A 304 -9.94 -15.59 7.06
N ARG A 305 -8.80 -15.13 7.56
CA ARG A 305 -8.38 -15.37 8.94
C ARG A 305 -8.90 -14.27 9.87
N ARG A 306 -9.87 -14.67 10.68
CA ARG A 306 -10.40 -13.93 11.81
C ARG A 306 -9.37 -13.92 12.96
N ASP A 307 -9.35 -12.83 13.72
CA ASP A 307 -9.02 -12.81 15.16
C ASP A 307 -7.60 -12.51 15.68
N SER A 308 -6.62 -12.10 14.87
CA SER A 308 -5.41 -11.50 15.46
C SER A 308 -5.56 -9.98 15.58
N ASN A 309 -5.59 -9.47 16.82
CA ASN A 309 -5.62 -8.04 17.13
C ASN A 309 -4.38 -7.35 16.52
N PRO A 310 -4.52 -6.55 15.44
CA PRO A 310 -3.40 -5.95 14.73
C PRO A 310 -2.57 -5.00 15.61
N ALA A 311 -3.19 -4.42 16.64
CA ALA A 311 -2.52 -3.51 17.57
C ALA A 311 -1.39 -4.19 18.35
N SER A 312 -1.49 -5.51 18.57
CA SER A 312 -0.44 -6.30 19.23
C SER A 312 0.84 -6.44 18.41
N TRP A 313 0.79 -6.21 17.09
CA TRP A 313 1.99 -6.28 16.25
C TRP A 313 2.97 -5.14 16.54
N PHE A 314 2.45 -4.00 17.01
CA PHE A 314 3.25 -2.84 17.38
C PHE A 314 3.59 -2.76 18.86
N THR A 315 3.02 -3.60 19.72
CA THR A 315 3.39 -3.57 21.15
C THR A 315 4.77 -4.17 21.38
N HIS A 316 5.20 -5.10 20.52
CA HIS A 316 6.51 -5.75 20.64
C HIS A 316 7.61 -5.06 19.83
N VAL A 317 7.27 -4.44 18.71
CA VAL A 317 8.18 -3.52 18.03
C VAL A 317 7.98 -2.18 18.72
N ALA A 318 8.67 -1.93 19.83
CA ALA A 318 8.88 -0.56 20.29
C ALA A 318 9.92 0.02 19.33
N PRO A 319 9.54 0.74 18.26
CA PRO A 319 10.54 1.26 17.35
C PRO A 319 11.39 2.23 18.15
N THR A 320 12.65 1.85 18.38
CA THR A 320 13.67 2.75 18.93
C THR A 320 13.83 3.99 18.04
N HIS A 321 13.40 3.89 16.78
CA HIS A 321 13.46 4.95 15.78
C HIS A 321 12.08 5.23 15.18
N ARG A 322 11.63 6.48 15.32
CA ARG A 322 10.38 6.97 14.75
C ARG A 322 10.71 7.78 13.50
N PRO A 323 10.51 7.25 12.28
CA PRO A 323 10.86 7.97 11.08
C PRO A 323 10.00 9.24 10.94
N VAL A 324 10.64 10.35 10.61
CA VAL A 324 9.94 11.57 10.19
C VAL A 324 9.43 11.35 8.77
N ILE A 325 8.12 11.32 8.59
CA ILE A 325 7.49 11.11 7.27
C ILE A 325 6.80 12.40 6.83
N ARG A 326 7.07 12.85 5.60
CA ARG A 326 6.50 14.11 5.05
C ARG A 326 5.38 13.90 4.05
N THR A 327 5.50 12.88 3.20
CA THR A 327 4.50 12.55 2.19
C THR A 327 4.13 11.09 2.29
N ILE A 328 2.83 10.79 2.27
CA ILE A 328 2.31 9.42 2.25
C ILE A 328 1.41 9.24 1.05
N ASP A 329 1.53 8.10 0.38
CA ASP A 329 0.71 7.66 -0.74
C ASP A 329 0.26 6.21 -0.46
N LEU A 330 -1.01 6.04 -0.08
CA LEU A 330 -1.61 4.73 0.18
C LEU A 330 -2.53 4.36 -0.97
N GLU A 331 -2.29 3.20 -1.55
CA GLU A 331 -3.06 2.66 -2.67
C GLU A 331 -3.64 1.29 -2.33
N ASP A 332 -4.96 1.17 -2.48
CA ASP A 332 -5.76 0.00 -2.17
C ASP A 332 -5.58 -0.58 -0.74
N PRO A 333 -5.46 0.24 0.34
CA PRO A 333 -5.16 -0.29 1.67
C PRO A 333 -6.35 -1.06 2.24
N LEU A 334 -6.08 -2.19 2.90
CA LEU A 334 -7.10 -2.93 3.64
C LEU A 334 -7.53 -2.15 4.89
N PRO A 335 -8.78 -2.26 5.36
CA PRO A 335 -9.28 -1.49 6.50
C PRO A 335 -8.44 -1.67 7.79
N PHE A 336 -8.00 -2.89 8.09
CA PHE A 336 -7.15 -3.14 9.25
C PHE A 336 -5.77 -2.49 9.09
N LEU A 337 -5.23 -2.42 7.88
CA LEU A 337 -3.95 -1.76 7.59
C LEU A 337 -4.06 -0.26 7.78
N VAL A 338 -5.18 0.36 7.41
CA VAL A 338 -5.41 1.78 7.67
C VAL A 338 -5.35 2.07 9.17
N ARG A 339 -5.98 1.23 10.01
CA ARG A 339 -5.94 1.36 11.49
C ARG A 339 -4.53 1.15 12.04
N THR A 340 -3.89 0.07 11.64
CA THR A 340 -2.50 -0.29 11.97
C THR A 340 -1.53 0.83 11.60
N PHE A 341 -1.69 1.39 10.41
CA PHE A 341 -0.88 2.50 9.91
C PHE A 341 -1.18 3.81 10.63
N HIS A 342 -2.44 4.07 10.99
CA HIS A 342 -2.83 5.21 11.82
C HIS A 342 -2.15 5.18 13.19
N ASP A 343 -2.19 4.03 13.88
CA ASP A 343 -1.50 3.86 15.15
C ASP A 343 0.01 4.03 15.02
N PHE A 344 0.60 3.53 13.93
CA PHE A 344 2.01 3.75 13.61
C PHE A 344 2.33 5.25 13.45
N LEU A 345 1.55 6.00 12.68
CA LEU A 345 1.77 7.44 12.47
C LEU A 345 1.60 8.26 13.75
N ARG A 346 0.63 7.88 14.60
CA ARG A 346 0.43 8.51 15.90
C ARG A 346 1.64 8.26 16.81
N ARG A 347 2.14 7.03 16.85
CA ARG A 347 3.32 6.67 17.63
C ARG A 347 4.60 7.28 17.09
N SER A 348 4.73 7.46 15.77
CA SER A 348 5.92 8.09 15.17
C SER A 348 5.99 9.60 15.41
N GLY A 349 4.89 10.23 15.85
CA GLY A 349 4.78 11.69 15.93
C GLY A 349 4.60 12.35 14.56
N ALA A 350 4.41 11.58 13.48
CA ALA A 350 4.26 12.15 12.14
C ALA A 350 3.02 13.05 12.02
N LEU A 351 1.98 12.75 12.79
CA LEU A 351 0.74 13.53 12.88
C LEU A 351 0.91 14.86 13.63
N GLU A 352 2.02 15.05 14.36
CA GLU A 352 2.33 16.26 15.12
C GLU A 352 2.94 17.39 14.25
N GLY A 353 2.81 17.28 12.92
CA GLY A 353 3.12 18.35 11.97
C GLY A 353 4.18 18.03 10.92
N SER A 354 4.83 16.85 10.97
CA SER A 354 5.83 16.50 9.93
C SER A 354 5.17 16.11 8.61
N LEU A 355 3.99 15.49 8.67
CA LEU A 355 3.24 15.05 7.51
C LEU A 355 2.57 16.26 6.82
N GLN A 356 3.04 16.55 5.61
CA GLN A 356 2.60 17.69 4.81
C GLN A 356 1.65 17.29 3.68
N SER A 357 1.81 16.09 3.13
CA SER A 357 1.02 15.60 2.01
C SER A 357 0.53 14.18 2.28
N PHE A 358 -0.76 13.95 2.04
CA PHE A 358 -1.37 12.64 2.19
C PHE A 358 -2.22 12.31 0.97
N LYS A 359 -1.95 11.15 0.38
CA LYS A 359 -2.65 10.63 -0.77
C LYS A 359 -3.27 9.29 -0.42
N PHE A 360 -4.58 9.21 -0.62
CA PHE A 360 -5.37 8.01 -0.38
C PHE A 360 -6.04 7.57 -1.67
N ARG A 361 -5.85 6.31 -2.04
CA ARG A 361 -6.63 5.63 -3.07
C ARG A 361 -7.33 4.44 -2.45
N GLY A 362 -8.64 4.53 -2.30
CA GLY A 362 -9.44 3.52 -1.63
C GLY A 362 -9.42 2.17 -2.33
N GLY A 363 -9.40 1.09 -1.54
CA GLY A 363 -9.39 -0.30 -2.01
C GLY A 363 -10.76 -0.85 -2.44
N MET A 364 -10.88 -2.17 -2.51
CA MET A 364 -12.08 -2.85 -3.02
C MET A 364 -13.30 -2.82 -2.08
N ASP A 365 -13.18 -2.65 -0.76
CA ASP A 365 -14.34 -2.74 0.16
C ASP A 365 -14.78 -1.37 0.69
N GLY A 366 -14.67 -0.34 -0.15
CA GLY A 366 -14.50 1.08 0.19
C GLY A 366 -15.22 1.63 1.43
N MET A 367 -16.37 1.08 1.85
CA MET A 367 -17.03 1.41 3.12
C MET A 367 -16.16 1.16 4.35
N LYS A 368 -15.49 0.01 4.47
CA LYS A 368 -14.74 -0.33 5.69
C LYS A 368 -13.46 0.49 5.80
N GLU A 369 -12.82 0.77 4.67
CA GLU A 369 -11.62 1.61 4.60
C GLU A 369 -11.94 3.04 5.02
N ILE A 370 -13.10 3.59 4.63
CA ILE A 370 -13.54 4.93 5.06
C ILE A 370 -13.66 5.01 6.57
N GLU A 371 -14.37 4.06 7.18
CA GLU A 371 -14.58 4.08 8.63
C GLU A 371 -13.25 3.90 9.37
N ALA A 372 -12.32 3.13 8.82
CA ALA A 372 -10.95 3.05 9.32
C ALA A 372 -10.14 4.35 9.10
N PHE A 373 -10.47 5.12 8.07
CA PHE A 373 -9.74 6.33 7.66
C PHE A 373 -10.22 7.60 8.39
N LYS A 374 -11.50 7.69 8.78
CA LYS A 374 -12.05 8.85 9.50
C LYS A 374 -11.22 9.27 10.73
N PRO A 375 -10.81 8.36 11.64
CA PRO A 375 -9.98 8.74 12.78
C PRO A 375 -8.63 9.32 12.37
N LEU A 376 -8.04 8.85 11.27
CA LEU A 376 -6.76 9.35 10.76
C LEU A 376 -6.86 10.80 10.30
N LEU A 377 -7.95 11.17 9.62
CA LEU A 377 -8.19 12.56 9.19
C LEU A 377 -8.38 13.54 10.35
N VAL A 378 -9.02 13.09 11.44
CA VAL A 378 -9.17 13.90 12.65
C VAL A 378 -7.80 14.29 13.23
N ASP A 379 -6.83 13.40 13.15
CA ASP A 379 -5.52 13.59 13.75
C ASP A 379 -4.55 14.39 12.87
N PHE A 380 -4.86 14.64 11.58
CA PHE A 380 -4.01 15.44 10.67
C PHE A 380 -3.98 16.96 10.97
N ASN A 381 -4.42 17.36 12.15
CA ASN A 381 -5.05 18.64 12.47
C ASN A 381 -4.22 19.91 12.17
N SER A 382 -2.88 19.87 12.20
CA SER A 382 -2.07 21.11 12.05
C SER A 382 -1.01 21.10 10.95
N GLY A 383 -0.56 19.93 10.47
CA GLY A 383 0.56 19.84 9.52
C GLY A 383 0.15 19.64 8.07
N LEU A 384 -1.02 19.06 7.82
CA LEU A 384 -1.39 18.57 6.50
C LEU A 384 -1.76 19.74 5.58
N ARG A 385 -0.97 19.94 4.52
CA ARG A 385 -1.14 20.99 3.53
C ARG A 385 -1.78 20.50 2.25
N GLU A 386 -1.50 19.26 1.86
CA GLU A 386 -2.01 18.67 0.63
C GLU A 386 -2.71 17.35 0.92
N LEU A 387 -3.93 17.23 0.41
CA LEU A 387 -4.74 16.04 0.58
C LEU A 387 -5.30 15.59 -0.78
N TYR A 388 -4.98 14.37 -1.16
CA TYR A 388 -5.57 13.67 -2.30
C TYR A 388 -6.47 12.56 -1.79
N LEU A 389 -7.75 12.59 -2.16
CA LEU A 389 -8.75 11.60 -1.74
C LEU A 389 -9.45 10.97 -2.93
N ASN A 390 -9.00 9.79 -3.35
CA ASN A 390 -9.75 9.01 -4.32
C ASN A 390 -10.84 8.18 -3.65
N LEU A 391 -12.08 8.62 -3.87
CA LEU A 391 -13.29 7.97 -3.38
C LEU A 391 -13.77 6.86 -4.31
N TRP A 392 -13.21 6.77 -5.51
CA TRP A 392 -13.58 5.77 -6.50
C TRP A 392 -12.90 4.45 -6.16
N SER A 393 -13.53 3.70 -5.26
CA SER A 393 -13.26 2.27 -5.16
C SER A 393 -13.70 1.59 -6.45
N ARG A 394 -12.90 0.64 -6.96
CA ARG A 394 -13.26 -0.25 -8.07
C ARG A 394 -14.59 -1.00 -7.89
N MET A 395 -15.13 -1.03 -6.68
CA MET A 395 -16.37 -1.75 -6.33
C MET A 395 -17.47 -0.83 -5.83
N TYR A 396 -17.55 0.41 -6.34
CA TYR A 396 -18.66 1.34 -6.09
C TYR A 396 -20.00 0.80 -6.66
N ARG A 397 -20.49 -0.30 -6.08
CA ARG A 397 -21.66 -1.08 -6.51
C ARG A 397 -22.95 -0.60 -5.88
N LYS A 398 -22.89 0.18 -4.78
CA LYS A 398 -24.08 0.58 -4.01
C LYS A 398 -24.04 2.06 -3.61
N PRO A 399 -25.01 2.89 -4.03
CA PRO A 399 -25.14 4.30 -3.64
C PRO A 399 -25.17 4.55 -2.12
N LYS A 400 -25.57 3.55 -1.31
CA LYS A 400 -25.58 3.66 0.16
C LYS A 400 -24.18 3.89 0.75
N ALA A 401 -23.11 3.48 0.05
CA ALA A 401 -21.73 3.73 0.48
C ALA A 401 -21.35 5.21 0.50
N CYS A 402 -22.03 6.05 -0.29
CA CYS A 402 -21.83 7.50 -0.35
C CYS A 402 -22.08 8.19 1.00
N ASN A 403 -22.99 7.65 1.83
CA ASN A 403 -23.38 8.30 3.07
C ASN A 403 -22.22 8.35 4.07
N HIS A 404 -21.38 7.32 4.12
CA HIS A 404 -20.21 7.28 5.00
C HIS A 404 -19.19 8.38 4.69
N TRP A 405 -19.11 8.79 3.42
CA TRP A 405 -18.26 9.89 2.99
C TRP A 405 -18.79 11.27 3.40
N ARG A 406 -20.10 11.44 3.64
CA ARG A 406 -20.67 12.77 3.99
C ARG A 406 -20.12 13.30 5.32
N ASP A 407 -19.78 12.39 6.24
CA ASP A 407 -19.34 12.72 7.60
C ASP A 407 -17.82 12.81 7.74
N ILE A 408 -17.09 13.09 6.66
CA ILE A 408 -15.63 13.27 6.76
C ILE A 408 -15.30 14.59 7.48
N PRO A 409 -14.48 14.56 8.55
CA PRO A 409 -14.17 15.72 9.36
C PRO A 409 -13.07 16.62 8.76
N LEU A 410 -13.17 16.97 7.47
CA LEU A 410 -12.21 17.88 6.81
C LEU A 410 -12.18 19.26 7.46
N SER A 411 -13.25 19.69 8.13
CA SER A 411 -13.30 20.98 8.84
C SER A 411 -12.23 21.16 9.91
N ARG A 412 -11.63 20.07 10.39
CA ARG A 412 -10.54 20.12 11.36
C ARG A 412 -9.19 20.46 10.71
N SER A 413 -8.99 20.19 9.42
CA SER A 413 -7.69 20.41 8.76
C SER A 413 -7.44 21.90 8.46
N GLU A 414 -7.08 22.68 9.49
CA GLU A 414 -6.91 24.14 9.39
C GLU A 414 -5.78 24.56 8.45
N ALA A 415 -4.73 23.74 8.37
CA ALA A 415 -3.55 23.97 7.54
C ALA A 415 -3.67 23.49 6.09
N LEU A 416 -4.82 22.92 5.69
CA LEU A 416 -4.97 22.34 4.36
C LEU A 416 -5.01 23.45 3.30
N GLU A 417 -3.98 23.51 2.47
CA GLU A 417 -3.78 24.48 1.41
C GLU A 417 -4.29 23.97 0.05
N SER A 418 -4.17 22.66 -0.20
CA SER A 418 -4.47 22.00 -1.46
C SER A 418 -5.33 20.74 -1.27
N LEU A 419 -6.44 20.67 -2.00
CA LEU A 419 -7.34 19.50 -2.02
C LEU A 419 -7.46 18.97 -3.45
N ILE A 420 -7.12 17.69 -3.65
CA ILE A 420 -7.21 17.00 -4.93
C ILE A 420 -8.30 15.92 -4.85
N LEU A 421 -9.27 16.03 -5.74
CA LEU A 421 -10.51 15.26 -5.76
C LEU A 421 -10.64 14.58 -7.12
N PRO A 422 -10.11 13.36 -7.29
CA PRO A 422 -10.30 12.59 -8.49
C PRO A 422 -11.76 12.15 -8.66
N ILE A 423 -12.14 12.08 -9.94
CA ILE A 423 -13.42 11.66 -10.48
C ILE A 423 -13.08 10.61 -11.53
N GLU A 424 -13.00 9.36 -11.10
CA GLU A 424 -12.66 8.24 -11.97
C GLU A 424 -13.91 7.70 -12.68
N ARG A 425 -13.72 6.90 -13.74
CA ARG A 425 -14.84 6.20 -14.39
C ARG A 425 -15.11 4.89 -13.67
N VAL A 426 -16.38 4.51 -13.49
CA VAL A 426 -16.71 3.12 -13.15
C VAL A 426 -16.42 2.28 -14.40
N PRO A 427 -15.76 1.12 -14.26
CA PRO A 427 -15.48 0.27 -15.41
C PRO A 427 -16.72 -0.01 -16.27
N PRO A 428 -16.59 0.01 -17.62
CA PRO A 428 -17.72 0.00 -18.55
C PRO A 428 -18.60 -1.26 -18.45
N PHE A 429 -18.11 -2.34 -17.86
CA PHE A 429 -18.87 -3.56 -17.65
C PHE A 429 -19.87 -3.50 -16.48
N GLU A 430 -19.84 -2.45 -15.65
CA GLU A 430 -20.70 -2.35 -14.45
C GLU A 430 -21.82 -1.31 -14.53
N ILE A 431 -21.86 -0.46 -15.56
CA ILE A 431 -22.92 0.56 -15.72
C ILE A 431 -23.60 0.41 -17.06
N ALA A 432 -24.91 0.15 -17.01
CA ALA A 432 -25.73 -0.10 -18.18
C ALA A 432 -25.94 1.15 -19.07
N THR A 433 -25.82 2.37 -18.55
CA THR A 433 -26.15 3.62 -19.27
C THR A 433 -25.28 4.81 -18.88
N ALA A 434 -25.12 5.78 -19.79
CA ALA A 434 -24.45 7.05 -19.52
C ALA A 434 -25.12 7.85 -18.38
N ASP A 435 -26.45 7.80 -18.28
CA ASP A 435 -27.23 8.48 -17.23
C ASP A 435 -26.90 7.97 -15.83
N ALA A 436 -26.77 6.64 -15.67
CA ALA A 436 -26.42 6.04 -14.38
C ALA A 436 -25.00 6.44 -13.95
N TYR A 437 -24.08 6.59 -14.90
CA TYR A 437 -22.74 7.09 -14.61
C TYR A 437 -22.77 8.58 -14.23
N ALA A 438 -23.44 9.43 -15.01
CA ALA A 438 -23.54 10.86 -14.73
C ALA A 438 -24.24 11.14 -13.39
N SER A 439 -25.25 10.34 -13.02
CA SER A 439 -25.90 10.42 -11.71
C SER A 439 -24.94 10.08 -10.57
N ARG A 440 -24.06 9.08 -10.73
CA ARG A 440 -23.03 8.74 -9.73
C ARG A 440 -21.97 9.84 -9.59
N VAL A 441 -21.52 10.41 -10.70
CA VAL A 441 -20.62 11.58 -10.66
C VAL A 441 -21.30 12.73 -9.92
N ALA A 442 -22.58 12.98 -10.18
CA ALA A 442 -23.34 14.01 -9.46
C ALA A 442 -23.37 13.74 -7.95
N ASP A 443 -23.65 12.50 -7.52
CA ASP A 443 -23.65 12.12 -6.09
C ASP A 443 -22.29 12.39 -5.41
N ILE A 444 -21.18 12.09 -6.09
CA ILE A 444 -19.83 12.30 -5.57
C ILE A 444 -19.50 13.81 -5.50
N VAL A 445 -19.87 14.57 -6.53
CA VAL A 445 -19.72 16.03 -6.51
C VAL A 445 -20.57 16.65 -5.40
N GLU A 446 -21.77 16.13 -5.13
CA GLU A 446 -22.60 16.55 -4.00
C GLU A 446 -21.93 16.26 -2.65
N ILE A 447 -21.31 15.08 -2.48
CA ILE A 447 -20.52 14.75 -1.27
C ILE A 447 -19.38 15.76 -1.07
N TYR A 448 -18.58 15.98 -2.11
CA TYR A 448 -17.49 16.96 -2.06
C TYR A 448 -18.02 18.38 -1.76
N THR A 449 -19.18 18.73 -2.32
CA THR A 449 -19.85 20.01 -2.07
C THR A 449 -20.25 20.12 -0.61
N GLY A 450 -20.73 19.04 0.00
CA GLY A 450 -21.05 18.96 1.43
C GLY A 450 -19.84 19.28 2.31
N TRP A 451 -18.67 18.69 2.03
CA TRP A 451 -17.43 18.98 2.77
C TRP A 451 -17.04 20.45 2.71
N LEU A 452 -17.19 21.05 1.52
CA LEU A 452 -16.89 22.45 1.26
C LEU A 452 -18.00 23.40 1.71
N SER A 453 -19.17 22.90 2.12
CA SER A 453 -20.29 23.74 2.57
C SER A 453 -20.27 24.04 4.06
N GLN A 454 -19.49 23.29 4.86
CA GLN A 454 -19.35 23.54 6.29
C GLN A 454 -18.77 24.96 6.51
N ARG A 455 -19.48 25.80 7.27
CA ARG A 455 -19.01 27.16 7.60
C ARG A 455 -17.72 27.05 8.42
N ASP A 456 -16.77 27.92 8.13
CA ASP A 456 -15.45 28.01 8.78
C ASP A 456 -14.50 26.80 8.58
N SER A 457 -14.88 25.81 7.77
CA SER A 457 -13.98 24.70 7.43
C SER A 457 -12.86 25.17 6.51
N LEU A 458 -11.65 24.61 6.66
CA LEU A 458 -10.53 24.76 5.73
C LEU A 458 -10.10 26.22 5.42
N PRO A 459 -9.76 27.03 6.43
CA PRO A 459 -9.41 28.45 6.26
C PRO A 459 -8.16 28.69 5.38
N ALA A 460 -7.22 27.73 5.36
CA ALA A 460 -6.01 27.81 4.55
C ALA A 460 -6.21 27.37 3.09
N LEU A 461 -7.37 26.84 2.71
CA LEU A 461 -7.57 26.25 1.38
C LEU A 461 -7.40 27.29 0.28
N ARG A 462 -6.37 27.12 -0.55
CA ARG A 462 -6.04 27.98 -1.69
C ARG A 462 -6.30 27.31 -3.02
N THR A 463 -6.11 25.99 -3.10
CA THR A 463 -6.22 25.27 -4.37
C THR A 463 -7.13 24.05 -4.26
N VAL A 464 -8.03 23.93 -5.22
CA VAL A 464 -8.86 22.72 -5.39
C VAL A 464 -8.64 22.18 -6.80
N THR A 465 -8.34 20.91 -6.91
CA THR A 465 -8.10 20.24 -8.18
C THR A 465 -9.07 19.08 -8.34
N PHE A 466 -9.85 19.08 -9.41
CA PHE A 466 -10.68 17.97 -9.81
C PHE A 466 -9.96 17.19 -10.91
N GLU A 467 -9.55 15.95 -10.63
CA GLU A 467 -8.92 15.08 -11.63
C GLU A 467 -10.00 14.22 -12.30
N VAL A 468 -10.41 14.59 -13.51
CA VAL A 468 -11.45 13.89 -14.26
C VAL A 468 -10.78 12.88 -15.19
N MET A 469 -10.95 11.59 -14.92
CA MET A 469 -10.41 10.52 -15.74
C MET A 469 -11.32 10.29 -16.95
N LEU A 470 -10.82 10.60 -18.14
CA LEU A 470 -11.46 10.33 -19.42
C LEU A 470 -10.96 8.98 -19.92
N GLU A 471 -11.86 8.02 -20.11
CA GLU A 471 -11.58 6.82 -20.91
C GLU A 471 -12.26 6.95 -22.28
N HIS A 472 -11.90 6.09 -23.24
CA HIS A 472 -12.31 6.09 -24.66
C HIS A 472 -13.65 6.80 -24.97
N GLU A 473 -13.59 7.73 -25.94
CA GLU A 473 -14.69 8.59 -26.42
C GLU A 473 -15.25 9.52 -25.32
N ALA A 474 -14.45 10.53 -24.93
CA ALA A 474 -14.78 11.54 -23.92
C ALA A 474 -16.11 12.29 -24.18
N THR A 475 -16.64 12.23 -25.40
CA THR A 475 -17.90 12.85 -25.81
C THR A 475 -19.15 12.13 -25.29
N TYR A 476 -19.11 10.82 -25.02
CA TYR A 476 -20.28 10.10 -24.45
C TYR A 476 -20.70 10.63 -23.09
N TRP A 477 -19.77 11.23 -22.35
CA TRP A 477 -20.06 11.87 -21.07
C TRP A 477 -20.94 13.10 -21.21
N LEU A 478 -21.02 13.68 -22.40
CA LEU A 478 -21.61 14.98 -22.66
C LEU A 478 -23.01 14.83 -23.23
N GLU A 479 -23.20 13.79 -24.05
CA GLU A 479 -24.47 13.44 -24.66
C GLU A 479 -25.44 12.91 -23.60
N GLY A 480 -26.53 13.64 -23.37
CA GLY A 480 -27.59 13.23 -22.44
C GLY A 480 -27.35 13.56 -20.98
N THR A 481 -26.38 14.44 -20.66
CA THR A 481 -26.07 14.76 -19.25
C THR A 481 -27.31 15.18 -18.44
N PRO A 482 -27.69 14.40 -17.41
CA PRO A 482 -28.85 14.70 -16.59
C PRO A 482 -28.72 16.08 -15.95
N GLU A 483 -29.84 16.80 -15.84
CA GLU A 483 -29.93 18.08 -15.13
C GLU A 483 -29.29 18.01 -13.73
N LYS A 484 -29.42 16.86 -13.06
CA LYS A 484 -28.78 16.57 -11.77
C LYS A 484 -27.25 16.74 -11.81
N HIS A 485 -26.57 16.28 -12.85
CA HIS A 485 -25.12 16.40 -12.98
C HIS A 485 -24.69 17.86 -13.13
N GLN A 486 -25.38 18.63 -13.97
CA GLN A 486 -25.10 20.07 -14.13
C GLN A 486 -25.39 20.83 -12.83
N SER A 487 -26.48 20.49 -12.15
CA SER A 487 -26.86 21.08 -10.85
C SER A 487 -25.81 20.82 -9.77
N ALA A 488 -25.30 19.58 -9.66
CA ALA A 488 -24.26 19.23 -8.70
C ALA A 488 -22.98 20.05 -8.89
N TRP A 489 -22.48 20.15 -10.13
CA TRP A 489 -21.31 20.96 -10.44
C TRP A 489 -21.55 22.46 -10.22
N HIS A 490 -22.75 22.95 -10.52
CA HIS A 490 -23.11 24.34 -10.23
C HIS A 490 -23.17 24.64 -8.73
N GLY A 491 -23.70 23.72 -7.93
CA GLY A 491 -23.69 23.78 -6.47
C GLY A 491 -22.26 23.85 -5.93
N MET A 492 -21.39 22.96 -6.40
CA MET A 492 -19.95 22.95 -6.09
C MET A 492 -19.28 24.29 -6.42
N ALA A 493 -19.45 24.77 -7.65
CA ALA A 493 -18.87 26.02 -8.13
C ALA A 493 -19.30 27.21 -7.26
N THR A 494 -20.58 27.25 -6.89
CA THR A 494 -21.15 28.29 -6.03
C THR A 494 -20.53 28.29 -4.64
N GLN A 495 -20.30 27.11 -4.04
CA GLN A 495 -19.66 27.01 -2.73
C GLN A 495 -18.20 27.42 -2.77
N LEU A 496 -17.44 26.96 -3.78
CA LEU A 496 -16.04 27.34 -3.96
C LEU A 496 -15.87 28.85 -4.26
N ALA A 497 -16.79 29.45 -5.01
CA ALA A 497 -16.75 30.89 -5.31
C ALA A 497 -16.85 31.76 -4.05
N ARG A 498 -17.60 31.30 -3.03
CA ARG A 498 -17.77 31.97 -1.73
C ARG A 498 -16.54 31.86 -0.82
N ARG A 499 -15.59 30.98 -1.14
CA ARG A 499 -14.38 30.74 -0.34
C ARG A 499 -13.18 31.57 -0.81
N PRO A 500 -12.16 31.77 0.03
CA PRO A 500 -10.90 32.42 -0.35
C PRO A 500 -9.98 31.48 -1.15
N VAL A 501 -10.55 30.68 -2.06
CA VAL A 501 -9.80 29.82 -2.98
C VAL A 501 -9.23 30.69 -4.10
N GLU A 502 -7.95 30.54 -4.36
CA GLU A 502 -7.19 31.27 -5.37
C GLU A 502 -7.23 30.58 -6.73
N ARG A 503 -7.32 29.24 -6.74
CA ARG A 503 -7.29 28.45 -7.98
C ARG A 503 -8.15 27.21 -7.87
N VAL A 504 -9.02 27.01 -8.86
CA VAL A 504 -9.73 25.76 -9.09
C VAL A 504 -9.28 25.19 -10.42
N SER A 505 -8.75 23.98 -10.44
CA SER A 505 -8.31 23.31 -11.66
C SER A 505 -9.19 22.11 -11.99
N ILE A 506 -9.60 21.98 -13.24
CA ILE A 506 -10.17 20.74 -13.78
C ILE A 506 -9.10 20.13 -14.66
N VAL A 507 -8.56 19.01 -14.19
CA VAL A 507 -7.44 18.28 -14.79
C VAL A 507 -8.03 17.06 -15.47
N MET A 508 -8.10 17.09 -16.80
CA MET A 508 -8.64 15.99 -17.60
C MET A 508 -7.51 15.05 -17.96
N LEU A 509 -7.62 13.80 -17.51
CA LEU A 509 -6.62 12.76 -17.69
C LEU A 509 -7.15 11.79 -18.73
N SER A 510 -6.56 11.76 -19.94
CA SER A 510 -6.95 10.84 -21.01
C SER A 510 -5.80 9.90 -21.38
N PRO A 511 -6.05 8.60 -21.67
CA PRO A 511 -5.01 7.70 -22.16
C PRO A 511 -4.46 8.12 -23.52
N GLN A 512 -5.20 8.96 -24.27
CA GLN A 512 -4.79 9.47 -25.57
C GLN A 512 -4.66 10.99 -25.54
N GLU A 513 -3.89 11.53 -26.47
CA GLU A 513 -3.88 12.98 -26.65
C GLU A 513 -5.18 13.40 -27.34
N GLU A 514 -6.04 14.08 -26.60
CA GLU A 514 -7.30 14.60 -27.13
C GLU A 514 -7.03 15.68 -28.19
N ASP A 515 -7.79 15.65 -29.27
CA ASP A 515 -7.76 16.69 -30.28
C ASP A 515 -8.33 18.02 -29.72
N ASP A 516 -8.04 19.13 -30.40
CA ASP A 516 -8.44 20.47 -29.94
C ASP A 516 -9.96 20.68 -29.94
N GLU A 517 -10.71 19.97 -30.78
CA GLU A 517 -12.17 20.03 -30.82
C GLU A 517 -12.77 19.33 -29.60
N THR A 518 -12.30 18.12 -29.27
CA THR A 518 -12.69 17.40 -28.07
C THR A 518 -12.34 18.19 -26.80
N LYS A 519 -11.13 18.75 -26.72
CA LYS A 519 -10.73 19.65 -25.62
C LYS A 519 -11.67 20.86 -25.48
N LYS A 520 -12.08 21.47 -26.60
CA LYS A 520 -13.00 22.61 -26.61
C LYS A 520 -14.40 22.21 -26.15
N VAL A 521 -14.89 21.08 -26.61
CA VAL A 521 -16.20 20.52 -26.24
C VAL A 521 -16.26 20.24 -24.73
N LEU A 522 -15.22 19.59 -24.18
CA LEU A 522 -15.10 19.35 -22.74
C LEU A 522 -15.00 20.63 -21.91
N LYS A 523 -14.25 21.64 -22.38
CA LYS A 523 -14.23 22.97 -21.72
C LYS A 523 -15.61 23.61 -21.69
N ASN A 524 -16.32 23.60 -22.81
CA ASN A 524 -17.65 24.19 -22.91
C ASN A 524 -18.66 23.50 -21.99
N PHE A 525 -18.54 22.18 -21.84
CA PHE A 525 -19.38 21.41 -20.94
C PHE A 525 -19.27 21.88 -19.48
N PHE A 526 -18.05 22.07 -18.99
CA PHE A 526 -17.84 22.56 -17.62
C PHE A 526 -18.04 24.07 -17.49
N ALA A 527 -17.90 24.85 -18.56
CA ALA A 527 -17.99 26.31 -18.51
C ALA A 527 -19.34 26.80 -17.94
N THR A 528 -20.45 26.20 -18.36
CA THR A 528 -21.79 26.58 -17.88
C THR A 528 -22.00 26.30 -16.40
N PRO A 529 -21.85 25.06 -15.89
CA PRO A 529 -22.02 24.80 -14.45
C PRO A 529 -20.96 25.51 -13.60
N MET A 530 -19.74 25.68 -14.09
CA MET A 530 -18.65 26.37 -13.39
C MET A 530 -18.60 27.89 -13.59
N ALA A 531 -19.64 28.48 -14.19
CA ALA A 531 -19.71 29.92 -14.45
C ALA A 531 -19.38 30.80 -13.22
N PRO A 532 -19.78 30.47 -11.96
CA PRO A 532 -19.39 31.25 -10.79
C PRO A 532 -17.86 31.37 -10.60
N LEU A 533 -17.11 30.29 -10.86
CA LEU A 533 -15.65 30.27 -10.72
C LEU A 533 -14.97 30.96 -11.91
N GLN A 534 -15.53 30.81 -13.11
CA GLN A 534 -15.06 31.50 -14.30
C GLN A 534 -15.22 33.03 -14.17
N ALA A 535 -16.36 33.49 -13.65
CA ALA A 535 -16.61 34.92 -13.39
C ALA A 535 -15.61 35.52 -12.41
N LYS A 536 -15.13 34.72 -11.45
CA LYS A 536 -14.08 35.11 -10.48
C LYS A 536 -12.66 35.01 -11.05
N GLY A 537 -12.48 34.43 -12.25
CA GLY A 537 -11.19 34.29 -12.91
C GLY A 537 -10.24 33.27 -12.27
N ILE A 538 -10.77 32.33 -11.48
CA ILE A 538 -9.98 31.33 -10.75
C ILE A 538 -10.07 29.91 -11.31
N LEU A 539 -10.90 29.70 -12.36
CA LEU A 539 -11.07 28.42 -13.02
C LEU A 539 -10.00 28.18 -14.09
N ASN A 540 -9.29 27.05 -13.99
CA ASN A 540 -8.31 26.61 -14.96
C ASN A 540 -8.65 25.21 -15.50
N PHE A 541 -8.35 24.97 -16.77
CA PHE A 541 -8.52 23.68 -17.43
C PHE A 541 -7.17 23.16 -17.89
N GLN A 542 -6.85 21.92 -17.51
CA GLN A 542 -5.63 21.24 -17.94
C GLN A 542 -5.99 19.91 -18.58
N PHE A 543 -5.23 19.53 -19.60
CA PHE A 543 -5.38 18.26 -20.30
C PHE A 543 -4.03 17.58 -20.25
N HIS A 544 -3.99 16.39 -19.65
CA HIS A 544 -2.78 15.60 -19.56
C HIS A 544 -3.04 14.23 -20.15
N ARG A 545 -2.05 13.73 -20.89
CA ARG A 545 -2.02 12.33 -21.30
C ARG A 545 -1.64 11.49 -20.09
N GLN A 546 -2.53 10.61 -19.68
CA GLN A 546 -2.25 9.60 -18.69
C GLN A 546 -1.33 8.56 -19.33
N LEU A 547 -0.10 8.46 -18.81
CA LEU A 547 0.81 7.41 -19.22
C LEU A 547 0.29 6.08 -18.68
N SER A 548 0.18 5.09 -19.57
CA SER A 548 -0.13 3.73 -19.16
C SER A 548 1.00 3.17 -18.29
N PHE A 549 0.68 2.19 -17.45
CA PHE A 549 1.70 1.49 -16.67
C PHE A 549 2.80 0.92 -17.57
N ALA A 550 2.47 0.41 -18.76
CA ALA A 550 3.48 -0.06 -19.71
C ALA A 550 4.45 1.07 -20.14
N GLU A 551 3.94 2.25 -20.48
CA GLU A 551 4.77 3.40 -20.90
C GLU A 551 5.64 3.97 -19.77
N LEU A 552 5.32 3.71 -18.50
CA LEU A 552 6.17 4.15 -17.38
C LEU A 552 7.41 3.27 -17.18
N PHE A 553 7.42 2.05 -17.73
CA PHE A 553 8.50 1.06 -17.52
C PHE A 553 9.25 0.66 -18.80
N TYR A 554 8.82 1.13 -19.98
CA TYR A 554 9.50 0.94 -21.27
C TYR A 554 9.96 2.28 -21.84
#